data_AF-A0AA42BYF4-F1
#
_entry.id   AF-A0AA42BYF4-F1
#
_cell.length_a   1.000
_cell.length_b   1.000
_cell.length_c   1.000
_cell.angle_alpha   90.00
_cell.angle_beta   90.00
_cell.angle_gamma   90.00
#
_symmetry.space_group_name_H-M   'P 1'
#
loop_
_entity.id
_entity.type
_entity.pdbx_description
1 polymer ?
#
loop_
_entity_poly.entity_id
_entity_poly.type
_entity_poly.pdbx_seq_one_letter_code
_entity_poly.pdbx_strand_id
1 'polypeptide(L)'
;MSSERRPIPLTCTLTADEHAGRIRWIHELNAGALSGYDRYGSRLRLVYHPAAAPTVREFVRRERQCCPFLDFTIEERQDALVVTIEAPTGLGATADALFAAYPRGRRR
;
A
#
# COMPACT_ATOMS: atom_id res chain seq x y z
N MET A 1 -7.44 -2.47 -33.50
CA MET A 1 -8.09 -2.36 -32.18
C MET A 1 -7.72 -3.59 -31.37
N SER A 2 -6.67 -3.52 -30.57
CA SER A 2 -6.28 -4.63 -29.69
C SER A 2 -6.26 -4.11 -28.26
N SER A 3 -7.38 -4.28 -27.58
CA SER A 3 -7.44 -4.20 -26.13
C SER A 3 -7.08 -5.59 -25.61
N GLU A 4 -5.78 -5.90 -25.62
CA GLU A 4 -5.26 -7.13 -25.04
C GLU A 4 -5.25 -6.94 -23.52
N ARG A 5 -6.20 -7.57 -22.81
CA ARG A 5 -6.17 -7.69 -21.35
C ARG A 5 -5.03 -8.63 -20.98
N ARG A 6 -3.83 -8.07 -20.89
CA ARG A 6 -2.62 -8.77 -20.46
C ARG A 6 -2.84 -9.33 -19.04
N PRO A 7 -2.67 -10.64 -18.80
CA PRO A 7 -2.75 -11.21 -17.46
C PRO A 7 -1.65 -10.58 -16.61
N ILE A 8 -2.04 -9.98 -15.49
CA ILE A 8 -1.14 -9.34 -14.52
C ILE A 8 -0.36 -10.48 -13.85
N PRO A 9 0.97 -10.57 -13.98
CA PRO A 9 1.74 -11.60 -13.29
C PRO A 9 1.53 -11.45 -11.78
N LEU A 10 1.12 -12.53 -11.11
CA LEU A 10 0.87 -12.57 -9.66
C LEU A 10 2.16 -12.58 -8.81
N THR A 11 3.31 -12.47 -9.47
CA THR A 11 4.63 -12.35 -8.87
C THR A 11 5.16 -10.97 -9.22
N CYS A 12 5.46 -10.14 -8.22
CA CYS A 12 6.12 -8.86 -8.43
C CYS A 12 7.31 -9.07 -9.38
N THR A 13 7.21 -8.59 -10.62
CA THR A 13 8.28 -8.69 -11.64
C THR A 13 9.41 -7.71 -11.39
N LEU A 14 9.39 -7.04 -10.24
CA LEU A 14 10.40 -6.10 -9.81
C LEU A 14 11.65 -6.87 -9.40
N THR A 15 12.79 -6.43 -9.88
CA THR A 15 14.10 -6.86 -9.35
C THR A 15 14.21 -6.47 -7.88
N ALA A 16 15.13 -7.12 -7.15
CA ALA A 16 15.35 -6.83 -5.73
C ALA A 16 15.68 -5.34 -5.49
N ASP A 17 16.42 -4.70 -6.40
CA ASP A 17 16.77 -3.29 -6.34
C ASP A 17 15.56 -2.37 -6.58
N GLU A 18 14.71 -2.69 -7.55
CA GLU A 18 13.49 -1.91 -7.79
C GLU A 18 12.50 -2.06 -6.64
N HIS A 19 12.45 -3.24 -6.02
CA HIS A 19 11.68 -3.49 -4.80
C HIS A 19 12.26 -2.71 -3.60
N ALA A 20 13.58 -2.64 -3.44
CA ALA A 20 14.21 -1.84 -2.38
C ALA A 20 13.94 -0.33 -2.57
N GLY A 21 14.06 0.17 -3.81
CA GLY A 21 13.73 1.56 -4.16
C GLY A 21 12.25 1.88 -3.92
N ARG A 22 11.37 0.94 -4.23
CA ARG A 22 9.94 1.02 -3.93
C ARG A 22 9.67 1.21 -2.45
N ILE A 23 10.24 0.33 -1.63
CA ILE A 23 10.09 0.36 -0.18
C ILE A 23 10.64 1.67 0.39
N ARG A 24 11.79 2.15 -0.11
CA ARG A 24 12.35 3.45 0.31
C ARG A 24 11.41 4.62 0.01
N TRP A 25 10.83 4.68 -1.19
CA TRP A 25 9.87 5.72 -1.56
C TRP A 25 8.60 5.70 -0.70
N ILE A 26 8.06 4.51 -0.42
CA ILE A 26 6.93 4.33 0.50
C ILE A 26 7.29 4.83 1.90
N HIS A 27 8.50 4.53 2.36
CA HIS A 27 8.98 5.01 3.65
C HIS A 27 9.14 6.53 3.71
N GLU A 28 9.63 7.17 2.65
CA GLU A 28 9.74 8.63 2.55
C GLU A 28 8.34 9.28 2.58
N LEU A 29 7.38 8.72 1.82
CA LEU A 29 5.98 9.15 1.88
C LEU A 29 5.41 9.00 3.30
N ASN A 30 5.64 7.86 3.93
CA ASN A 30 5.12 7.60 5.26
C ASN A 30 5.76 8.52 6.31
N ALA A 31 7.06 8.79 6.23
CA ALA A 31 7.73 9.70 7.15
C ALA A 31 7.22 11.15 7.04
N GLY A 32 6.84 11.60 5.84
CA GLY A 32 6.39 12.98 5.61
C GLY A 32 4.89 13.20 5.72
N ALA A 33 4.06 12.17 5.48
CA ALA A 33 2.61 12.33 5.32
C ALA A 33 1.77 11.40 6.21
N LEU A 34 2.33 10.32 6.76
CA LEU A 34 1.56 9.38 7.59
C LEU A 34 1.33 10.00 8.98
N SER A 35 0.06 10.28 9.27
CA SER A 35 -0.39 10.79 10.57
C SER A 35 -0.61 9.68 11.60
N GLY A 36 -0.90 8.46 11.14
CA GLY A 36 -1.05 7.29 12.00
C GLY A 36 -1.43 6.04 11.22
N TYR A 37 -1.37 4.90 11.89
CA TYR A 37 -1.83 3.64 11.33
C TYR A 37 -2.47 2.75 12.38
N ASP A 38 -3.48 2.00 11.96
CA ASP A 38 -4.15 0.97 12.74
C ASP A 38 -4.01 -0.38 12.04
N ARG A 39 -3.76 -1.44 12.80
CA ARG A 39 -3.64 -2.80 12.25
C ARG A 39 -4.64 -3.73 12.93
N TYR A 40 -5.48 -4.38 12.12
CA TYR A 40 -6.54 -5.30 12.53
C TYR A 40 -6.35 -6.65 11.81
N GLY A 41 -5.46 -7.49 12.33
CA GLY A 41 -5.17 -8.80 11.73
C GLY A 41 -4.67 -8.70 10.28
N SER A 42 -5.49 -9.15 9.34
CA SER A 42 -5.23 -9.11 7.89
C SER A 42 -5.58 -7.76 7.23
N ARG A 43 -5.98 -6.75 8.01
CA ARG A 43 -6.29 -5.39 7.55
C ARG A 43 -5.31 -4.37 8.14
N LEU A 44 -4.76 -3.53 7.28
CA LEU A 44 -3.92 -2.40 7.64
C LEU A 44 -4.62 -1.10 7.21
N ARG A 45 -4.77 -0.17 8.14
CA ARG A 45 -5.35 1.15 7.88
C ARG A 45 -4.27 2.21 8.09
N LEU A 46 -4.03 3.01 7.06
CA LEU A 46 -3.04 4.07 7.03
C LEU A 46 -3.79 5.41 6.93
N VAL A 47 -3.45 6.36 7.79
CA VAL A 47 -4.07 7.68 7.82
C VAL A 47 -3.03 8.71 7.40
N TYR A 48 -3.26 9.35 6.27
CA TYR A 48 -2.38 10.36 5.68
C TYR A 48 -2.98 11.75 5.77
N HIS A 49 -2.11 12.76 5.70
CA HIS A 49 -2.52 14.15 5.51
C HIS A 49 -3.17 14.34 4.12
N PRO A 50 -4.28 15.11 3.98
CA PRO A 50 -5.00 15.26 2.72
C PRO A 50 -4.14 15.87 1.60
N ALA A 51 -3.15 16.70 1.95
CA ALA A 51 -2.18 17.25 0.99
C ALA A 51 -1.36 16.16 0.25
N ALA A 52 -1.25 14.95 0.82
CA ALA A 52 -0.53 13.84 0.20
C ALA A 52 -1.42 12.95 -0.70
N ALA A 53 -2.70 13.29 -0.89
CA ALA A 53 -3.64 12.55 -1.75
C ALA A 53 -3.12 12.16 -3.13
N PRO A 54 -2.52 13.06 -3.93
CA PRO A 54 -1.98 12.66 -5.25
C PRO A 54 -0.89 11.58 -5.12
N THR A 55 0.02 11.73 -4.16
CA THR A 55 1.12 10.78 -3.93
C THR A 55 0.63 9.43 -3.39
N VAL A 56 -0.38 9.44 -2.51
CA VAL A 56 -0.96 8.23 -1.93
C VAL A 56 -1.76 7.44 -2.96
N ARG A 57 -2.49 8.12 -3.86
CA ARG A 57 -3.16 7.46 -5.00
C ARG A 57 -2.14 6.78 -5.92
N GLU A 58 -0.99 7.41 -6.15
CA GLU A 58 0.11 6.81 -6.92
C GLU A 58 0.69 5.59 -6.21
N PHE A 59 0.84 5.65 -4.88
CA PHE A 59 1.27 4.53 -4.05
C PHE A 59 0.34 3.33 -4.24
N VAL A 60 -0.96 3.52 -4.01
CA VAL A 60 -1.95 2.44 -4.16
C VAL A 60 -1.99 1.89 -5.58
N ARG A 61 -1.93 2.75 -6.61
CA ARG A 61 -1.92 2.30 -8.01
C ARG A 61 -0.78 1.34 -8.29
N ARG A 62 0.41 1.68 -7.82
CA ARG A 62 1.61 0.88 -8.06
C ARG A 62 1.65 -0.37 -7.17
N GLU A 63 1.13 -0.30 -5.95
CA GLU A 63 0.99 -1.49 -5.09
C GLU A 63 0.01 -2.50 -5.70
N ARG A 64 -1.11 -2.04 -6.28
CA ARG A 64 -2.03 -2.91 -7.03
C ARG A 64 -1.38 -3.60 -8.22
N GLN A 65 -0.32 -3.04 -8.79
CA GLN A 65 0.44 -3.67 -9.88
C GLN A 65 1.41 -4.75 -9.37
N CYS A 66 2.03 -4.56 -8.20
CA CYS A 66 2.94 -5.54 -7.59
C CYS A 66 2.17 -6.66 -6.87
N CYS A 67 1.14 -6.28 -6.12
CA CYS A 67 0.33 -7.14 -5.25
C CYS A 67 -1.15 -7.06 -5.64
N PRO A 68 -1.54 -7.59 -6.82
CA PRO A 68 -2.94 -7.57 -7.26
C PRO A 68 -3.88 -8.41 -6.39
N PHE A 69 -3.33 -9.26 -5.52
CA PHE A 69 -4.07 -10.09 -4.57
C PHE A 69 -4.50 -9.33 -3.30
N LEU A 70 -3.93 -8.16 -3.03
CA LEU A 70 -4.33 -7.31 -1.92
C LEU A 70 -5.44 -6.37 -2.36
N ASP A 71 -6.45 -6.20 -1.51
CA ASP A 71 -7.46 -5.17 -1.71
C ASP A 71 -6.94 -3.85 -1.14
N PHE A 72 -7.14 -2.77 -1.90
CA PHE A 72 -6.77 -1.42 -1.49
C PHE A 72 -7.97 -0.52 -1.66
N THR A 73 -8.43 0.08 -0.56
CA THR A 73 -9.52 1.05 -0.55
C THR A 73 -8.99 2.41 -0.13
N ILE A 74 -9.30 3.46 -0.90
CA ILE A 74 -8.94 4.84 -0.58
C ILE A 74 -10.21 5.60 -0.19
N GLU A 75 -10.13 6.24 0.97
CA GLU A 75 -11.22 6.95 1.61
C GLU A 75 -10.77 8.38 1.89
N GLU A 76 -11.21 9.30 1.04
CA GLU A 76 -10.98 10.73 1.23
C GLU A 76 -11.94 11.27 2.30
N ARG A 77 -11.40 12.03 3.24
CA ARG A 77 -12.12 12.75 4.30
C ARG A 77 -11.71 14.22 4.26
N GLN A 78 -12.45 15.06 4.97
CA GLN A 78 -12.18 16.50 5.00
C GLN A 78 -10.78 16.82 5.55
N ASP A 79 -10.36 16.10 6.59
CA ASP A 79 -9.09 16.39 7.29
C ASP A 79 -8.02 15.29 7.11
N ALA A 80 -8.34 14.23 6.38
CA ALA A 80 -7.46 13.06 6.26
C ALA A 80 -7.73 12.26 4.99
N LEU A 81 -6.74 11.48 4.60
CA LEU A 81 -6.86 10.46 3.58
C LEU A 81 -6.59 9.10 4.21
N VAL A 82 -7.58 8.22 4.18
CA VAL A 82 -7.48 6.89 4.76
C VAL A 82 -7.24 5.88 3.65
N VAL A 83 -6.20 5.07 3.79
CA VAL A 83 -5.96 3.91 2.92
C VAL A 83 -6.14 2.66 3.75
N THR A 84 -7.08 1.83 3.33
CA THR A 84 -7.29 0.49 3.87
C THR A 84 -6.65 -0.52 2.92
N ILE A 85 -5.81 -1.40 3.46
CA ILE A 85 -5.18 -2.52 2.76
C ILE A 85 -5.68 -3.80 3.41
N GLU A 86 -6.30 -4.68 2.64
CA GLU A 86 -6.86 -5.95 3.13
C GLU A 86 -6.20 -7.13 2.41
N ALA A 87 -5.61 -8.03 3.19
CA ALA A 87 -5.05 -9.27 2.68
C ALA A 87 -6.11 -10.38 2.66
N PRO A 88 -6.15 -11.23 1.61
CA PRO A 88 -7.09 -12.33 1.52
C PRO A 88 -6.77 -13.40 2.58
N THR A 89 -7.78 -14.16 2.98
CA THR A 89 -7.82 -15.05 4.16
C THR A 89 -6.83 -16.23 4.16
N GLY A 90 -5.98 -16.38 3.14
CA GLY A 90 -4.94 -17.41 3.05
C GLY A 90 -3.50 -16.89 3.26
N LEU A 91 -3.30 -15.58 3.38
CA LEU A 91 -1.97 -14.96 3.46
C LEU A 91 -1.55 -14.60 4.89
N GLY A 92 -2.30 -14.98 5.94
CA GLY A 92 -2.15 -14.48 7.32
C GLY A 92 -0.71 -14.17 7.78
N ALA A 93 0.16 -15.17 7.89
CA ALA A 93 1.54 -14.95 8.36
C ALA A 93 2.41 -14.13 7.37
N THR A 94 2.15 -14.24 6.06
CA THR A 94 2.84 -13.47 5.03
C THR A 94 2.36 -12.03 4.98
N ALA A 95 1.08 -11.79 5.26
CA ALA A 95 0.46 -10.47 5.34
C ALA A 95 1.05 -9.67 6.50
N ASP A 96 1.32 -10.32 7.63
CA ASP A 96 2.05 -9.71 8.75
C ASP A 96 3.41 -9.15 8.34
N ALA A 97 4.21 -9.97 7.65
CA ALA A 97 5.54 -9.56 7.18
C ALA A 97 5.47 -8.45 6.12
N LEU A 98 4.50 -8.53 5.19
CA LEU A 98 4.24 -7.49 4.19
C LEU A 98 3.83 -6.18 4.87
N PHE A 99 2.87 -6.24 5.79
CA PHE A 99 2.37 -5.07 6.52
C PHE A 99 3.44 -4.45 7.41
N ALA A 100 4.35 -5.22 7.98
CA ALA A 100 5.47 -4.70 8.77
C ALA A 100 6.43 -3.83 7.93
N ALA A 101 6.48 -4.02 6.61
CA ALA A 101 7.34 -3.27 5.71
C ALA A 101 6.82 -1.86 5.38
N TYR A 102 5.54 -1.55 5.61
CA TYR A 102 4.98 -0.24 5.28
C TYR A 102 5.18 0.82 6.38
N PRO A 103 4.80 0.62 7.65
CA PRO A 103 4.76 1.69 8.64
C PRO A 103 6.17 2.14 9.06
N ARG A 104 6.41 3.45 8.98
CA ARG A 104 7.51 4.16 9.68
C ARG A 104 6.97 5.41 10.38
N GLY A 105 6.01 5.20 11.29
CA GLY A 105 5.35 6.25 12.06
C GLY A 105 4.88 5.75 13.43
N ARG A 106 4.22 6.61 14.21
CA ARG A 106 3.62 6.20 15.49
C ARG A 106 2.39 5.32 15.25
N ARG A 107 2.36 4.14 15.88
CA ARG A 107 1.16 3.30 15.97
C ARG A 107 0.09 4.07 16.76
N ARG A 108 -1.13 4.15 16.22
CA ARG A 108 -2.25 4.76 16.95
C ARG A 108 -2.89 3.77 17.92
#